data_AF-A0A7T8AB15-F1
#
_entry.id   AF-A0A7T8AB15-F1
#
_cell.length_a   1.000
_cell.length_b   1.000
_cell.length_c   1.000
_cell.angle_alpha   90.00
_cell.angle_beta   90.00
_cell.angle_gamma   90.00
#
_symmetry.space_group_name_H-M   'P 1'
#
loop_
_entity.id
_entity.type
_entity.pdbx_description
1 polymer ?
#
loop_
_entity_poly.entity_id
_entity_poly.type
_entity_poly.pdbx_seq_one_letter_code
_entity_poly.pdbx_strand_id
1 'polypeptide(L)'
;GYIDNCVDVIRQRHQQEKISLLGVCQGGTFSVCYSALFPEKVKNLVVMVAPIDFAQPQTLLNARGGCTLGAEAVDIDLMVEAMGNIPGDYLNLEFVMLKPLQLGYQKYLSVPE
;
A
#
# COMPACT_ATOMS: atom_id res chain seq x y z
N GLY A 1 1.85 18.57 -2.08
CA GLY A 1 0.98 17.38 -1.86
C GLY A 1 1.35 16.73 -0.54
N TYR A 2 0.56 15.80 0.02
CA TYR A 2 0.77 15.29 1.39
C TYR A 2 2.21 14.84 1.68
N ILE A 3 2.82 14.02 0.80
CA ILE A 3 4.22 13.58 0.96
C ILE A 3 5.20 14.76 0.84
N ASP A 4 5.07 15.56 -0.23
CA ASP A 4 5.99 16.67 -0.49
C ASP A 4 6.02 17.71 0.65
N ASN A 5 4.86 18.03 1.21
CA ASN A 5 4.74 18.96 2.33
C ASN A 5 5.48 18.41 3.57
N CYS A 6 5.34 17.11 3.85
CA CYS A 6 6.06 16.45 4.95
C CYS A 6 7.57 16.44 4.71
N VAL A 7 7.99 16.13 3.49
CA VAL A 7 9.41 16.12 3.09
C VAL A 7 10.02 17.50 3.27
N ASP A 8 9.36 18.57 2.81
CA ASP A 8 9.87 19.93 2.95
C ASP A 8 9.94 20.38 4.41
N VAL A 9 8.96 20.02 5.25
CA VAL A 9 9.02 20.30 6.69
C VAL A 9 10.24 19.63 7.33
N ILE A 10 10.52 18.36 7.01
CA ILE A 10 11.67 17.63 7.56
C ILE A 10 12.98 18.27 7.06
N ARG A 11 13.09 18.55 5.75
CA ARG A 11 14.25 19.19 5.13
C ARG A 11 14.58 20.53 5.78
N GLN A 12 13.57 21.39 5.97
CA GLN A 12 13.73 22.70 6.59
C GLN A 12 14.15 22.59 8.06
N ARG A 13 13.49 21.73 8.84
CA ARG A 13 13.80 21.57 10.28
C ARG A 13 15.20 21.04 10.53
N HIS A 14 15.69 20.16 9.66
CA HIS A 14 17.00 19.52 9.80
C HIS A 14 18.08 20.12 8.91
N GLN A 15 17.77 21.19 8.15
CA GLN A 15 18.68 21.85 7.23
C GLN A 15 19.33 20.87 6.23
N GLN A 16 18.53 19.94 5.71
CA GLN A 16 18.99 18.92 4.76
C GLN A 16 18.38 19.15 3.38
N GLU A 17 19.21 19.14 2.34
CA GLU A 17 18.73 19.25 0.97
C GLU A 17 17.97 18.00 0.51
N LYS A 18 18.32 16.82 1.04
CA LYS A 18 17.71 15.53 0.72
C LYS A 18 17.48 14.68 1.96
N ILE A 19 16.41 13.89 1.98
CA ILE A 19 16.10 12.96 3.08
C ILE A 19 16.00 11.50 2.60
N SER A 20 16.11 10.55 3.51
CA SER A 20 15.79 9.14 3.23
C SER A 20 14.29 8.91 3.37
N LEU A 21 13.69 8.19 2.41
CA LEU A 21 12.28 7.85 2.41
C LEU A 21 12.11 6.33 2.54
N LEU A 22 11.32 5.91 3.53
CA LEU A 22 10.91 4.52 3.71
C LEU A 22 9.42 4.41 3.45
N GLY A 23 9.03 3.64 2.44
CA GLY A 23 7.62 3.39 2.13
C GLY A 23 7.25 1.92 2.34
N VAL A 24 6.09 1.68 2.94
CA VAL A 24 5.57 0.34 3.24
C VAL A 24 4.27 0.10 2.49
N CYS A 25 4.13 -1.06 1.85
CA CYS A 25 2.93 -1.42 1.09
C CYS A 25 2.56 -0.30 0.08
N GLN A 26 1.32 0.19 0.09
CA GLN A 26 0.87 1.32 -0.73
C GLN A 26 1.72 2.59 -0.53
N GLY A 27 2.20 2.83 0.69
CA GLY A 27 3.13 3.94 0.97
C GLY A 27 4.45 3.80 0.22
N GLY A 28 4.89 2.58 -0.08
CA GLY A 28 6.05 2.30 -0.94
C GLY A 28 5.79 2.68 -2.40
N THR A 29 4.63 2.34 -2.94
CA THR A 29 4.22 2.75 -4.30
C THR A 29 4.26 4.26 -4.44
N PHE A 30 3.66 4.99 -3.50
CA PHE A 30 3.69 6.45 -3.50
C PHE A 30 5.09 7.02 -3.29
N SER A 31 5.93 6.36 -2.47
CA SER A 31 7.32 6.79 -2.26
C SER A 31 8.17 6.65 -3.53
N VAL A 32 7.92 5.62 -4.34
CA VAL A 32 8.58 5.44 -5.65
C VAL A 32 8.14 6.53 -6.61
N CYS A 33 6.83 6.77 -6.75
CA CYS A 33 6.31 7.85 -7.60
C CYS A 33 6.88 9.21 -7.16
N TYR A 34 6.88 9.49 -5.86
CA TYR A 34 7.44 10.72 -5.31
C TYR A 34 8.94 10.87 -5.62
N SER A 35 9.72 9.81 -5.42
CA SER A 35 11.17 9.85 -5.66
C SER A 35 11.50 10.04 -7.14
N ALA A 36 10.66 9.54 -8.05
CA ALA A 36 10.81 9.74 -9.49
C ALA A 36 10.50 11.19 -9.91
N LEU A 37 9.52 11.83 -9.27
CA LEU A 37 9.13 13.22 -9.54
C LEU A 37 10.07 14.25 -8.88
N PHE A 38 10.63 13.92 -7.72
CA PHE A 38 11.47 14.84 -6.91
C PHE A 38 12.81 14.19 -6.50
N PRO A 39 13.63 13.72 -7.47
CA PRO A 39 14.92 13.07 -7.17
C PRO A 39 15.92 14.00 -6.47
N GLU A 40 15.73 15.32 -6.58
CA GLU A 40 16.49 16.35 -5.89
C GLU A 40 16.16 16.45 -4.39
N LYS A 41 15.05 15.86 -3.92
CA LYS A 41 14.64 15.86 -2.49
C LYS A 41 14.89 14.53 -1.79
N VAL A 42 15.13 13.44 -2.53
CA VAL A 42 15.29 12.08 -1.98
C VAL A 42 16.74 11.62 -2.08
N LYS A 43 17.34 11.26 -0.94
CA LYS A 43 18.72 10.74 -0.83
C LYS A 43 18.76 9.23 -1.02
N ASN A 44 17.90 8.52 -0.30
CA ASN A 44 17.77 7.06 -0.35
C ASN A 44 16.28 6.72 -0.36
N LEU A 45 15.90 5.76 -1.19
CA LEU A 45 14.55 5.18 -1.19
C LEU A 45 14.64 3.73 -0.72
N VAL A 46 13.89 3.41 0.33
CA VAL A 46 13.69 2.05 0.80
C VAL A 46 12.21 1.72 0.68
N VAL A 47 11.88 0.58 0.09
CA VAL A 47 10.51 0.10 -0.02
C VAL A 47 10.38 -1.29 0.56
N MET A 48 9.32 -1.50 1.34
CA MET A 48 9.01 -2.78 1.96
C MET A 48 7.63 -3.26 1.53
N VAL A 49 7.56 -4.49 1.03
CA VAL A 49 6.32 -5.14 0.55
C VAL A 49 5.46 -4.24 -0.35
N ALA A 50 6.12 -3.36 -1.11
CA ALA A 50 5.44 -2.36 -1.92
C ALA A 50 5.04 -2.96 -3.27
N PRO A 51 3.77 -2.83 -3.69
CA PRO A 51 3.39 -3.18 -5.04
C PRO A 51 3.97 -2.14 -6.02
N ILE A 52 4.67 -2.62 -7.04
CA ILE A 52 5.31 -1.79 -8.08
C ILE A 52 4.72 -2.11 -9.45
N ASP A 53 4.65 -3.41 -9.77
CA ASP A 53 4.01 -3.92 -10.97
C ASP A 53 2.64 -4.52 -10.62
N PHE A 54 1.58 -3.83 -11.03
CA PHE A 54 0.19 -4.23 -10.80
C PHE A 54 -0.35 -5.12 -11.93
N ALA A 55 0.38 -5.28 -13.04
CA ALA A 55 -0.05 -6.11 -14.17
C ALA A 55 0.18 -7.61 -13.92
N GLN A 56 0.92 -7.96 -12.85
CA GLN A 56 1.28 -9.35 -12.56
C GLN A 56 0.09 -10.12 -11.95
N PRO A 57 -0.52 -11.09 -12.66
CA PRO A 57 -1.75 -11.75 -12.21
C PRO A 57 -1.53 -12.70 -11.02
N GLN A 58 -0.29 -13.15 -10.80
CA GLN A 58 0.05 -14.09 -9.72
C GLN A 58 0.28 -13.42 -8.35
N THR A 59 0.22 -12.09 -8.27
CA THR A 59 0.34 -11.41 -6.97
C THR A 59 -0.85 -11.77 -6.09
N LEU A 60 -0.65 -11.84 -4.77
CA LEU A 60 -1.73 -12.23 -3.85
C LEU A 60 -2.96 -11.34 -3.99
N LEU A 61 -2.77 -10.04 -4.22
CA LEU A 61 -3.86 -9.10 -4.43
C LEU A 61 -4.62 -9.39 -5.73
N ASN A 62 -3.94 -9.60 -6.85
CA ASN A 62 -4.62 -9.93 -8.11
C ASN A 62 -5.17 -11.36 -8.14
N ALA A 63 -4.61 -12.30 -7.37
CA ALA A 63 -5.06 -13.69 -7.37
C ALA A 63 -6.22 -13.94 -6.39
N ARG A 64 -6.32 -13.14 -5.31
CA ARG A 64 -7.22 -13.38 -4.19
C ARG A 64 -7.99 -12.17 -3.68
N GLY A 65 -7.74 -10.98 -4.23
CA GLY A 65 -8.57 -9.82 -3.93
C GLY A 65 -9.98 -10.03 -4.46
N GLY A 66 -10.97 -9.52 -3.76
CA GLY A 66 -12.37 -9.55 -4.10
C GLY A 66 -13.11 -10.77 -3.58
N CYS A 67 -14.24 -11.05 -4.22
CA CYS A 67 -15.11 -12.16 -3.87
C CYS A 67 -14.88 -13.41 -4.74
N THR A 68 -13.91 -13.39 -5.66
CA THR A 68 -13.57 -14.54 -6.54
C THR A 68 -12.07 -14.63 -6.81
N LEU A 69 -11.64 -15.52 -7.71
CA LEU A 69 -10.23 -15.73 -8.03
C LEU A 69 -9.81 -15.00 -9.31
N GLY A 70 -8.58 -14.48 -9.31
CA GLY A 70 -7.95 -13.85 -10.48
C GLY A 70 -8.20 -12.35 -10.60
N ALA A 71 -7.54 -11.71 -11.56
CA ALA A 71 -7.45 -10.24 -11.62
C ALA A 71 -8.80 -9.54 -11.88
N GLU A 72 -9.78 -10.28 -12.42
CA GLU A 72 -11.15 -9.79 -12.64
C GLU A 72 -12.02 -9.88 -11.38
N ALA A 73 -11.48 -10.36 -10.27
CA ALA A 73 -12.24 -10.58 -9.05
C ALA A 73 -12.70 -9.30 -8.34
N VAL A 74 -12.13 -8.17 -8.75
CA VAL A 74 -12.46 -6.84 -8.21
C VAL A 74 -12.60 -5.85 -9.37
N ASP A 75 -13.82 -5.42 -9.62
CA ASP A 75 -14.09 -4.27 -10.48
C ASP A 75 -14.13 -3.00 -9.62
N ILE A 76 -13.00 -2.29 -9.58
CA ILE A 76 -12.84 -1.08 -8.74
C ILE A 76 -13.79 0.03 -9.19
N ASP A 77 -14.02 0.18 -10.50
CA ASP A 77 -14.89 1.22 -11.03
C ASP A 77 -16.33 0.97 -10.57
N LEU A 78 -16.83 -0.27 -10.73
CA LEU A 78 -18.15 -0.65 -10.24
C LEU A 78 -18.28 -0.49 -8.72
N MET A 79 -17.24 -0.82 -7.95
CA MET A 79 -17.24 -0.63 -6.50
C MET A 79 -17.38 0.84 -6.10
N VAL A 80 -16.67 1.74 -6.79
CA VAL A 80 -16.75 3.18 -6.55
C VAL A 80 -18.10 3.72 -7.00
N GLU A 81 -18.62 3.29 -8.14
CA GLU A 81 -19.96 3.68 -8.61
C GLU A 81 -21.07 3.25 -7.63
N ALA A 82 -20.98 2.03 -7.08
CA ALA A 82 -21.99 1.48 -6.18
C ALA A 82 -21.88 2.00 -4.74
N MET A 83 -20.66 2.19 -4.22
CA MET A 83 -20.41 2.49 -2.80
C MET A 83 -19.88 3.90 -2.54
N GLY A 84 -19.44 4.62 -3.58
CA GLY A 84 -18.69 5.86 -3.45
C GLY A 84 -17.34 5.60 -2.80
N ASN A 85 -17.20 5.95 -1.52
CA ASN A 85 -16.01 5.60 -0.75
C ASN A 85 -16.08 4.14 -0.31
N ILE A 86 -15.06 3.35 -0.66
CA ILE A 86 -14.98 1.94 -0.26
C ILE A 86 -14.99 1.85 1.28
N PRO A 87 -15.91 1.06 1.87
CA PRO A 87 -15.97 0.89 3.32
C PRO A 87 -14.67 0.32 3.89
N GLY A 88 -14.23 0.85 5.03
CA GLY A 88 -13.01 0.38 5.70
C GLY A 88 -13.06 -1.10 6.10
N ASP A 89 -14.23 -1.59 6.48
CA ASP A 89 -14.40 -3.00 6.85
C ASP A 89 -14.22 -3.95 5.65
N TYR A 90 -14.66 -3.51 4.46
CA TYR A 90 -14.44 -4.25 3.22
C TYR A 90 -12.94 -4.30 2.90
N LEU A 91 -12.25 -3.16 2.96
CA LEU A 91 -10.79 -3.12 2.76
C LEU A 91 -10.05 -4.02 3.75
N ASN A 92 -10.46 -4.04 5.01
CA ASN A 92 -9.85 -4.91 6.01
C ASN A 92 -10.11 -6.40 5.70
N LEU A 93 -11.33 -6.76 5.27
CA LEU A 93 -11.65 -8.11 4.85
C LEU A 93 -10.74 -8.56 3.71
N GLU A 94 -10.57 -7.72 2.69
CA GLU A 94 -9.67 -7.97 1.55
C GLU A 94 -8.26 -8.33 2.01
N PHE A 95 -7.67 -7.55 2.92
CA PHE A 95 -6.33 -7.82 3.44
C PHE A 95 -6.23 -9.13 4.21
N VAL A 96 -7.25 -9.49 5.00
CA VAL A 96 -7.31 -10.78 5.70
C VAL A 96 -7.38 -11.94 4.70
N MET A 97 -8.18 -11.77 3.64
CA MET A 97 -8.40 -12.79 2.61
C MET A 97 -7.18 -13.07 1.72
N LEU A 98 -6.17 -12.17 1.71
CA LEU A 98 -4.89 -12.46 1.05
C LEU A 98 -4.20 -13.71 1.65
N LYS A 99 -4.33 -13.91 2.96
CA LYS A 99 -3.78 -15.07 3.69
C LYS A 99 -4.70 -15.46 4.86
N PRO A 100 -5.86 -16.08 4.59
CA PRO A 100 -6.94 -16.22 5.57
C PRO A 100 -6.55 -17.10 6.77
N LEU A 101 -5.72 -18.13 6.55
CA LEU A 101 -5.21 -18.96 7.63
C LEU A 101 -4.26 -18.18 8.55
N GLN A 102 -3.32 -17.42 7.97
CA GLN A 102 -2.29 -16.70 8.72
C GLN A 102 -2.85 -15.44 9.40
N LEU A 103 -3.61 -14.64 8.66
CA LEU A 103 -4.11 -13.33 9.10
C LEU A 103 -5.45 -13.41 9.84
N GLY A 104 -6.23 -14.46 9.59
CA GLY A 104 -7.46 -14.78 10.31
C GLY A 104 -7.15 -15.72 11.47
N TYR A 105 -7.24 -17.04 11.24
CA TYR A 105 -7.21 -18.05 12.31
C TYR A 105 -5.95 -18.05 13.18
N GLN A 106 -4.77 -18.09 12.57
CA GLN A 106 -3.50 -18.22 13.30
C GLN A 106 -3.20 -16.99 14.16
N LYS A 107 -3.58 -15.79 13.70
CA LYS A 107 -3.44 -14.54 14.45
C LYS A 107 -4.04 -14.66 15.85
N TYR A 108 -5.25 -15.21 15.97
CA TYR A 108 -5.95 -15.35 17.25
C TYR A 108 -5.47 -16.52 18.10
N LEU A 109 -4.92 -17.58 17.47
CA LEU A 109 -4.30 -18.69 18.20
C LEU A 109 -2.92 -18.35 18.77
N SER A 110 -2.25 -17.35 18.21
CA SER A 110 -0.90 -16.93 18.61
C SER A 110 -0.85 -15.88 19.73
N VAL A 111 -2.01 -15.41 20.22
CA VAL A 111 -2.07 -14.47 21.35
C VAL A 111 -1.88 -15.29 22.63
N PRO A 112 -0.78 -15.08 23.39
CA PRO A 112 -0.63 -15.69 24.71
C PRO A 112 -1.75 -15.23 25.64
N GLU A 113 -2.13 -16.05 26.63
CA GLU A 113 -3.01 -15.61 27.73
C GLU A 113 -2.50 -14.33 28.41
#